data_AF-A0A2M6WQ38-F1
#
_entry.id   AF-A0A2M6WQ38-F1
#
_cell.length_a   1.000
_cell.length_b   1.000
_cell.length_c   1.000
_cell.angle_alpha   90.00
_cell.angle_beta   90.00
_cell.angle_gamma   90.00
#
_symmetry.space_group_name_H-M   'P 1'
#
loop_
_entity.id
_entity.type
_entity.pdbx_description
1 polymer ?
#
loop_
_entity_poly.entity_id
_entity_poly.type
_entity_poly.pdbx_seq_one_letter_code
_entity_poly.pdbx_strand_id
1 'polypeptide(L)'
;MLAEKPQKCFSLKLIIKLKFMNNLNWAQFNKGVFLVNVLGIVYNPKNKMILIGRRENDPYIKELSWVFPGGRPGYDLNLEDYLRSEIKIKTGVEVRINKIFYAKTYPEKREFLSIYYLCEVMGG
;
A
#
# COMPACT_ATOMS: atom_id res chain seq x y z
N MET A 1 34.00 -17.43 20.01
CA MET A 1 33.54 -16.07 19.67
C MET A 1 32.20 -16.18 18.97
N LEU A 2 31.13 -15.78 19.66
CA LEU A 2 29.76 -15.82 19.16
C LEU A 2 29.53 -14.60 18.26
N ALA A 3 29.13 -14.82 17.01
CA ALA A 3 28.65 -13.76 16.14
C ALA A 3 27.20 -13.44 16.52
N GLU A 4 26.98 -12.23 17.04
CA GLU A 4 25.66 -11.70 17.34
C GLU A 4 24.82 -11.59 16.05
N LYS A 5 23.61 -12.17 16.08
CA LYS A 5 22.59 -11.96 15.05
C LYS A 5 22.02 -10.55 15.20
N PRO A 6 21.87 -9.75 14.12
CA PRO A 6 21.26 -8.43 14.24
C PRO A 6 19.77 -8.57 14.60
N GLN A 7 19.42 -8.10 15.79
CA GLN A 7 18.05 -7.95 16.25
C GLN A 7 17.28 -6.97 15.35
N LYS A 8 16.05 -7.39 14.99
CA LYS A 8 15.09 -6.64 14.20
C LYS A 8 14.86 -5.24 14.78
N CYS A 9 15.43 -4.23 14.13
CA CYS A 9 15.06 -2.84 14.35
C CYS A 9 13.70 -2.58 13.69
N PHE A 10 12.61 -2.93 14.39
CA PHE A 10 11.30 -2.39 14.07
C PHE A 10 11.37 -0.88 14.34
N SER A 11 11.46 -0.10 13.26
CA SER A 11 11.63 1.36 13.27
C SER A 11 10.78 2.04 14.34
N LEU A 12 11.44 2.74 15.27
CA LEU A 12 10.84 3.53 16.35
C LEU A 12 9.77 4.52 15.83
N LYS A 13 9.91 4.98 14.57
CA LYS A 13 8.92 5.82 13.86
C LYS A 13 7.57 5.13 13.68
N LEU A 14 7.56 3.81 13.47
CA LEU A 14 6.33 3.03 13.26
C LEU A 14 5.52 2.90 14.56
N ILE A 15 6.20 2.68 15.68
CA ILE A 15 5.57 2.54 17.01
C ILE A 15 4.94 3.87 17.46
N ILE A 16 5.62 5.00 17.22
CA ILE A 16 5.09 6.34 17.56
C ILE A 16 3.87 6.66 16.69
N LYS A 17 3.90 6.35 15.39
CA LYS A 17 2.78 6.58 14.46
C LYS A 17 1.56 5.71 14.81
N LEU A 18 1.78 4.45 15.22
CA LEU A 18 0.72 3.55 15.73
C LEU A 18 0.10 4.07 17.04
N LYS A 19 0.91 4.58 17.98
CA LYS A 19 0.41 5.21 19.22
C LYS A 19 -0.45 6.44 18.95
N PHE A 20 -0.09 7.27 17.97
CA PHE A 20 -0.87 8.47 17.63
C PHE A 20 -2.23 8.13 17.01
N MET A 21 -2.29 7.07 16.17
CA MET A 21 -3.55 6.63 15.57
C MET A 21 -4.54 6.07 16.61
N ASN A 22 -4.08 5.56 17.74
CA ASN A 22 -4.93 5.08 18.82
C ASN A 22 -5.63 6.21 19.61
N ASN A 23 -5.21 7.47 19.44
CA ASN A 23 -5.81 8.65 20.09
C ASN A 23 -6.79 9.41 19.18
N LEU A 24 -7.04 8.93 17.95
CA LEU A 24 -8.09 9.49 17.11
C LEU A 24 -9.45 9.03 17.66
N ASN A 25 -10.19 9.96 18.25
CA ASN A 25 -11.60 9.73 18.58
C ASN A 25 -12.41 9.79 17.28
N TRP A 26 -12.61 8.65 16.65
CA TRP A 26 -13.37 8.53 15.40
C TRP A 26 -14.82 9.03 15.51
N ALA A 27 -15.40 9.01 16.72
CA ALA A 27 -16.77 9.45 16.95
C ALA A 27 -16.96 10.98 16.86
N GLN A 28 -15.88 11.76 16.81
CA GLN A 28 -15.97 13.22 16.67
C GLN A 28 -16.33 13.66 15.24
N PHE A 29 -16.20 12.76 14.26
CA PHE A 29 -16.47 13.08 12.86
C PHE A 29 -17.90 12.68 12.50
N ASN A 30 -18.68 13.64 12.00
CA ASN A 30 -20.04 13.41 11.49
C ASN A 30 -20.08 12.81 10.07
N LYS A 31 -18.89 12.57 9.47
CA LYS A 31 -18.67 11.99 8.14
C LYS A 31 -17.54 10.96 8.22
N GLY A 32 -17.51 10.02 7.27
CA GLY A 32 -16.48 8.99 7.23
C GLY A 32 -15.08 9.58 7.05
N VAL A 33 -14.14 9.20 7.92
CA VAL A 33 -12.71 9.46 7.78
C VAL A 33 -12.05 8.19 7.27
N PHE A 34 -11.31 8.29 6.17
CA PHE A 34 -10.74 7.13 5.51
C PHE A 34 -9.21 7.13 5.55
N LEU A 35 -8.65 5.97 5.88
CA LEU A 35 -7.25 5.65 5.70
C LEU A 35 -7.07 5.14 4.27
N VAL A 36 -6.46 5.97 3.43
CA VAL A 36 -6.28 5.69 2.01
C VAL A 36 -5.15 4.69 1.78
N ASN A 37 -5.38 3.75 0.86
CA ASN A 37 -4.36 2.93 0.23
C ASN A 37 -4.45 3.11 -1.29
N VAL A 38 -3.32 3.20 -1.95
CA VAL A 38 -3.24 3.22 -3.42
C VAL A 38 -2.51 1.98 -3.90
N LEU A 39 -3.09 1.30 -4.90
CA LEU A 39 -2.64 0.01 -5.41
C LEU A 39 -2.56 0.06 -6.93
N GLY A 40 -1.52 -0.52 -7.52
CA GLY A 40 -1.29 -0.53 -8.96
C GLY A 40 -1.60 -1.88 -9.60
N ILE A 41 -2.62 -1.93 -10.45
CA ILE A 41 -2.82 -3.04 -11.38
C ILE A 41 -1.79 -2.87 -12.50
N VAL A 42 -0.60 -3.41 -12.30
CA VAL A 42 0.52 -3.27 -13.24
C VAL A 42 0.38 -4.32 -14.34
N TYR A 43 -0.07 -3.87 -15.51
CA TYR A 43 -0.27 -4.69 -16.71
C TYR A 43 0.92 -4.54 -17.66
N ASN A 44 1.43 -5.67 -18.15
CA ASN A 44 2.44 -5.70 -19.20
C ASN A 44 1.78 -6.08 -20.53
N PRO A 45 1.67 -5.14 -21.51
CA PRO A 45 0.99 -5.40 -22.77
C PRO A 45 1.70 -6.41 -23.67
N LYS A 46 3.03 -6.62 -23.48
CA LYS A 46 3.83 -7.53 -24.31
C LYS A 46 3.49 -9.00 -24.04
N ASN A 47 3.38 -9.36 -22.77
CA ASN A 47 3.09 -10.74 -22.35
C ASN A 47 1.66 -10.92 -21.78
N LYS A 48 0.88 -9.83 -21.73
CA LYS A 48 -0.51 -9.80 -21.24
C LYS A 48 -0.66 -10.24 -19.79
N MET A 49 0.37 -10.08 -18.97
CA MET A 49 0.37 -10.47 -17.55
C MET A 49 0.13 -9.27 -16.63
N ILE A 50 -0.35 -9.57 -15.42
CA ILE A 50 -0.52 -8.61 -14.34
C ILE A 50 0.40 -8.99 -13.17
N LEU A 51 1.08 -8.00 -12.60
CA LEU A 51 1.92 -8.21 -11.42
C LEU A 51 1.09 -8.27 -10.14
N ILE A 52 1.20 -9.38 -9.42
CA ILE A 52 0.66 -9.55 -8.06
C ILE A 52 1.78 -9.99 -7.12
N GLY A 53 1.77 -9.48 -5.90
CA GLY A 53 2.68 -9.86 -4.83
C GLY A 53 1.97 -10.69 -3.78
N ARG A 54 2.67 -11.64 -3.18
CA ARG A 54 2.17 -12.37 -2.02
C ARG A 54 2.40 -11.53 -0.76
N ARG A 55 1.35 -11.32 0.03
CA ARG A 55 1.47 -10.73 1.38
C ARG A 55 1.79 -11.83 2.39
N GLU A 56 2.76 -11.54 3.24
CA GLU A 56 3.08 -12.34 4.40
C GLU A 56 2.76 -11.54 5.66
N ASN A 57 2.10 -12.19 6.63
CA ASN A 57 1.84 -11.65 7.97
C ASN A 57 1.03 -10.32 8.00
N ASP A 58 -0.09 -10.22 7.27
CA ASP A 58 -0.98 -9.05 7.36
C ASP A 58 -1.65 -8.95 8.75
N PRO A 59 -1.42 -7.87 9.53
CA PRO A 59 -2.01 -7.73 10.86
C PRO A 59 -3.49 -7.28 10.85
N TYR A 60 -4.02 -6.84 9.70
CA TYR A 60 -5.35 -6.26 9.56
C TYR A 60 -6.35 -7.22 8.88
N ILE A 61 -5.92 -7.96 7.85
CA ILE A 61 -6.77 -8.88 7.08
C ILE A 61 -6.00 -10.18 6.83
N LYS A 62 -6.30 -11.24 7.59
CA LYS A 62 -5.49 -12.48 7.63
C LYS A 62 -5.54 -13.27 6.31
N GLU A 63 -6.67 -13.21 5.60
CA GLU A 63 -6.93 -14.00 4.41
C GLU A 63 -6.40 -13.33 3.12
N LEU A 64 -5.95 -12.07 3.19
CA LEU A 64 -5.47 -11.31 2.04
C LEU A 64 -4.03 -11.71 1.69
N SER A 65 -3.90 -12.85 0.99
CA SER A 65 -2.61 -13.44 0.64
C SER A 65 -1.97 -12.89 -0.63
N TRP A 66 -2.75 -12.33 -1.56
CA TRP A 66 -2.26 -11.76 -2.81
C TRP A 66 -2.77 -10.33 -3.00
N VAL A 67 -1.86 -9.42 -3.32
CA VAL A 67 -2.17 -7.99 -3.46
C VAL A 67 -1.40 -7.36 -4.62
N PHE A 68 -1.94 -6.29 -5.17
CA PHE A 68 -1.20 -5.42 -6.07
C PHE A 68 -0.12 -4.63 -5.33
N PRO A 69 1.01 -4.28 -5.98
CA PRO A 69 2.00 -3.40 -5.39
C PRO A 69 1.41 -2.01 -5.13
N GLY A 70 1.86 -1.38 -4.05
CA GLY A 70 1.37 -0.07 -3.61
C GLY A 70 1.48 0.09 -2.10
N GLY A 71 0.68 0.98 -1.52
CA GLY A 71 0.77 1.27 -0.10
C GLY A 71 -0.09 2.44 0.36
N ARG A 72 0.18 2.89 1.59
CA ARG A 72 -0.48 4.05 2.18
C ARG A 72 0.36 5.30 1.88
N PRO A 73 -0.17 6.26 1.11
CA PRO A 73 0.58 7.45 0.73
C PRO A 73 0.97 8.30 1.95
N GLY A 74 2.10 9.01 1.80
CA GLY A 74 2.47 10.14 2.64
C GLY A 74 1.67 11.39 2.29
N TYR A 75 2.08 12.52 2.86
CA TYR A 75 1.50 13.85 2.57
C TYR A 75 2.36 14.69 1.61
N ASP A 76 3.54 14.20 1.29
CA ASP A 76 4.59 14.87 0.53
C ASP A 76 4.41 14.74 -0.99
N LEU A 77 3.76 13.69 -1.44
CA LEU A 77 3.52 13.40 -2.86
C LEU A 77 2.02 13.27 -3.14
N ASN A 78 1.62 13.57 -4.38
CA ASN A 78 0.32 13.17 -4.88
C ASN A 78 0.24 11.63 -4.96
N LEU A 79 -0.98 11.12 -5.12
CA LEU A 79 -1.25 9.68 -5.04
C LEU A 79 -0.53 8.89 -6.13
N GLU A 80 -0.49 9.42 -7.35
CA GLU A 80 0.14 8.82 -8.51
C GLU A 80 1.66 8.77 -8.38
N ASP A 81 2.28 9.87 -7.97
CA ASP A 81 3.74 9.93 -7.81
C ASP A 81 4.21 9.02 -6.67
N TYR A 82 3.47 9.01 -5.56
CA TYR A 82 3.70 8.04 -4.48
C TYR A 82 3.58 6.61 -4.99
N LEU A 83 2.49 6.27 -5.69
CA LEU A 83 2.26 4.92 -6.19
C LEU A 83 3.35 4.48 -7.17
N ARG A 84 3.77 5.36 -8.09
CA ARG A 84 4.85 5.08 -9.04
C ARG A 84 6.16 4.77 -8.33
N SER A 85 6.52 5.59 -7.35
CA SER A 85 7.72 5.39 -6.53
C SER A 85 7.67 4.08 -5.75
N GLU A 86 6.55 3.77 -5.11
CA GLU A 86 6.37 2.52 -4.36
C GLU A 86 6.45 1.27 -5.23
N ILE A 87 5.85 1.30 -6.43
CA ILE A 87 5.96 0.18 -7.37
C ILE A 87 7.43 -0.02 -7.76
N LYS A 88 8.15 1.05 -8.10
CA LYS A 88 9.58 0.95 -8.46
C LYS A 88 10.41 0.41 -7.30
N ILE A 89 10.22 0.92 -6.08
CA ILE A 89 10.97 0.50 -4.89
C ILE A 89 10.72 -0.98 -4.56
N LYS A 90 9.46 -1.44 -4.63
CA LYS A 90 9.09 -2.80 -4.22
C LYS A 90 9.36 -3.86 -5.28
N THR A 91 9.36 -3.49 -6.55
CA THR A 91 9.33 -4.46 -7.66
C THR A 91 10.43 -4.25 -8.69
N GLY A 92 11.11 -3.10 -8.69
CA GLY A 92 12.06 -2.71 -9.74
C GLY A 92 11.41 -2.21 -11.03
N VAL A 93 10.08 -2.36 -11.18
CA VAL A 93 9.35 -2.04 -12.41
C VAL A 93 9.02 -0.55 -12.50
N GLU A 94 9.27 0.03 -13.66
CA GLU A 94 8.83 1.38 -14.02
C GLU A 94 7.48 1.32 -14.70
N VAL A 95 6.58 2.20 -14.27
CA VAL A 95 5.19 2.19 -14.74
C VAL A 95 4.71 3.58 -15.12
N ARG A 96 3.86 3.61 -16.16
CA ARG A 96 2.95 4.73 -16.43
C ARG A 96 1.64 4.47 -15.70
N ILE A 97 1.12 5.47 -15.01
CA ILE A 97 -0.20 5.42 -14.37
C ILE A 97 -1.22 5.99 -15.36
N ASN A 98 -2.23 5.21 -15.72
CA ASN A 98 -3.17 5.59 -16.77
C ASN A 98 -4.43 6.24 -16.18
N LYS A 99 -5.11 5.54 -15.26
CA LYS A 99 -6.36 6.01 -14.64
C LYS A 99 -6.68 5.23 -13.37
N ILE A 100 -7.54 5.79 -12.54
CA ILE A 100 -8.25 5.02 -11.52
C ILE A 100 -9.14 4.00 -12.22
N PHE A 101 -8.97 2.73 -11.86
CA PHE A 101 -9.76 1.62 -12.38
C PHE A 101 -10.92 1.28 -11.45
N TYR A 102 -10.67 1.29 -10.15
CA TYR A 102 -11.66 0.87 -9.15
C TYR A 102 -11.34 1.45 -7.77
N ALA A 103 -12.35 1.60 -6.92
CA ALA A 103 -12.16 1.96 -5.52
C ALA A 103 -13.13 1.17 -4.64
N LYS A 104 -12.69 0.78 -3.44
CA LYS A 104 -13.53 0.06 -2.47
C LYS A 104 -13.15 0.35 -1.03
N THR A 105 -14.14 0.15 -0.16
CA THR A 105 -13.92 -0.12 1.26
C THR A 105 -13.95 -1.62 1.54
N TYR A 106 -13.44 -2.04 2.69
CA TYR A 106 -13.57 -3.43 3.16
C TYR A 106 -14.68 -3.52 4.20
N PRO A 107 -15.63 -4.47 4.09
CA PRO A 107 -16.67 -4.65 5.11
C PRO A 107 -16.12 -4.83 6.52
N GLU A 108 -14.98 -5.51 6.66
CA GLU A 108 -14.32 -5.82 7.92
C GLU A 108 -13.54 -4.62 8.51
N LYS A 109 -13.22 -3.63 7.65
CA LYS A 109 -12.46 -2.40 7.97
C LYS A 109 -12.94 -1.26 7.07
N ARG A 110 -14.11 -0.70 7.41
CA ARG A 110 -14.79 0.33 6.60
C ARG A 110 -14.01 1.65 6.50
N GLU A 111 -13.11 1.88 7.44
CA GLU A 111 -12.22 3.04 7.49
C GLU A 111 -11.14 2.96 6.41
N PHE A 112 -10.88 1.81 5.80
CA PHE A 112 -9.90 1.70 4.72
C PHE A 112 -10.55 1.99 3.37
N LEU A 113 -10.00 2.97 2.65
CA LEU A 113 -10.34 3.24 1.26
C LEU A 113 -9.17 2.79 0.38
N SER A 114 -9.38 1.74 -0.41
CA SER A 114 -8.41 1.30 -1.41
C SER A 114 -8.79 1.84 -2.78
N ILE A 115 -7.84 2.53 -3.42
CA ILE A 115 -7.94 3.03 -4.80
C ILE A 115 -6.99 2.22 -5.67
N TYR A 116 -7.52 1.65 -6.73
CA TYR A 116 -6.79 0.80 -7.67
C TYR A 116 -6.58 1.59 -8.96
N TYR A 117 -5.32 1.76 -9.35
CA TYR A 117 -4.92 2.41 -10.59
C TYR A 117 -4.55 1.35 -11.63
N LEU A 118 -4.98 1.55 -12.87
CA LEU A 118 -4.44 0.81 -14.00
C LEU A 118 -3.09 1.41 -14.37
N CYS A 119 -2.05 0.58 -14.35
CA CYS A 119 -0.69 0.95 -14.65
C CYS A 119 -0.15 0.09 -15.80
N GLU A 120 0.70 0.66 -16.64
CA GLU A 120 1.34 -0.04 -17.75
C GLU A 120 2.85 -0.06 -17.56
N VAL A 121 3.48 -1.21 -17.80
CA VAL A 121 4.94 -1.37 -17.70
C VAL A 121 5.64 -0.54 -18.78
N MET A 122 6.59 0.29 -18.37
CA MET A 122 7.46 1.07 -19.25
C MET A 122 8.87 0.47 -19.36
N GLY A 123 9.36 -0.16 -18.28
CA GLY A 123 10.70 -0.74 -18.20
C GLY A 123 11.02 -1.26 -16.79
N GLY A 124 12.28 -1.57 -16.52
CA GLY A 124 12.76 -2.09 -15.24
C GLY A 124 13.42 -3.44 -15.35
#